data_AF-D7RA95-F1
#
_entry.id   AF-D7RA95-F1
#
_cell.length_a   1.000
_cell.length_b   1.000
_cell.length_c   1.000
_cell.angle_alpha   90.00
_cell.angle_beta   90.00
_cell.angle_gamma   90.00
#
_symmetry.space_group_name_H-M   'P 1'
#
loop_
_entity.id
_entity.type
_entity.pdbx_description
1 polymer ?
#
loop_
_entity_poly.entity_id
_entity_poly.type
_entity_poly.pdbx_seq_one_letter_code
_entity_poly.pdbx_strand_id
1 'polypeptide(L)'
;DFIKVFDGWVMKGQKFPSSQDHALPVHERYVDYCDSGSLRKSVRSSQNVAMVFFRIHNAGSSFTLTVRKHINPFPCNVISQSPEGSYTMVIPQQHRNCSFSIIYPVEIDISEFSLGHYNNFPKRSMPGCAETGDFVQLLGGNGIDTSKLLPITDLCISFTGPTHMKI
;
A
#
# COMPACT_ATOMS: atom_id res chain seq x y z
N ASP A 1 9.71 -15.96 -24.40
CA ASP A 1 9.74 -15.93 -22.93
C ASP A 1 9.52 -14.53 -22.44
N PHE A 2 9.06 -14.36 -21.21
CA PHE A 2 9.03 -13.04 -20.58
C PHE A 2 9.37 -13.16 -19.11
N ILE A 3 10.02 -12.13 -18.58
CA ILE A 3 10.25 -11.91 -17.16
C ILE A 3 9.89 -10.46 -16.90
N LYS A 4 8.83 -10.25 -16.14
CA LYS A 4 8.31 -8.93 -15.78
C LYS A 4 8.28 -8.79 -14.28
N VAL A 5 8.79 -7.68 -13.78
CA VAL A 5 8.67 -7.32 -12.37
C VAL A 5 7.71 -6.15 -12.24
N PHE A 6 6.81 -6.25 -11.29
CA PHE A 6 5.88 -5.18 -10.91
C PHE A 6 6.28 -4.63 -9.54
N ASP A 7 6.49 -3.31 -9.50
CA ASP A 7 6.61 -2.56 -8.25
C ASP A 7 5.22 -2.53 -7.58
N GLY A 8 4.94 -3.51 -6.73
CA GLY A 8 3.66 -3.70 -6.05
C GLY A 8 3.15 -5.14 -6.09
N TRP A 9 1.85 -5.31 -5.88
CA TRP A 9 1.18 -6.61 -5.86
C TRP A 9 -0.07 -6.62 -6.74
N VAL A 10 -0.33 -7.74 -7.41
CA VAL A 10 -1.56 -7.94 -8.20
C VAL A 10 -2.35 -9.10 -7.61
N MET A 11 -3.62 -8.86 -7.27
CA MET A 11 -4.51 -9.87 -6.72
C MET A 11 -5.90 -9.71 -7.33
N LYS A 12 -6.45 -10.79 -7.89
CA LYS A 12 -7.77 -10.79 -8.55
C LYS A 12 -7.94 -9.66 -9.58
N GLY A 13 -6.89 -9.36 -10.34
CA GLY A 13 -6.87 -8.28 -11.34
C GLY A 13 -6.74 -6.85 -10.78
N GLN A 14 -6.81 -6.69 -9.45
CA GLN A 14 -6.57 -5.43 -8.76
C GLN A 14 -5.08 -5.24 -8.45
N LYS A 15 -4.65 -3.99 -8.30
CA LYS A 15 -3.25 -3.63 -8.09
C LYS A 15 -3.12 -2.86 -6.79
N PHE A 16 -2.12 -3.23 -6.00
CA PHE A 16 -1.67 -2.47 -4.84
C PHE A 16 -0.26 -1.93 -5.09
N PRO A 17 0.03 -0.68 -4.73
CA PRO A 17 -0.92 0.35 -4.30
C PRO A 17 -1.82 0.78 -5.46
N SER A 18 -2.93 1.45 -5.18
CA SER A 18 -3.78 2.02 -6.23
C SER A 18 -3.04 3.14 -6.98
N SER A 19 -3.63 3.63 -8.07
CA SER A 19 -3.09 4.79 -8.79
C SER A 19 -3.15 6.09 -7.98
N GLN A 20 -3.97 6.15 -6.93
CA GLN A 20 -4.09 7.32 -6.05
C GLN A 20 -3.02 7.34 -4.96
N ASP A 21 -2.52 6.15 -4.56
CA ASP A 21 -1.57 6.00 -3.46
C ASP A 21 -0.11 5.85 -3.93
N HIS A 22 0.09 5.66 -5.24
CA HIS A 22 1.42 5.47 -5.83
C HIS A 22 1.85 6.71 -6.62
N ALA A 23 3.10 7.17 -6.41
CA ALA A 23 3.63 8.33 -7.12
C ALA A 23 3.85 8.09 -8.62
N LEU A 24 4.21 6.86 -9.02
CA LEU A 24 4.39 6.48 -10.42
C LEU A 24 3.09 5.90 -11.02
N PRO A 25 2.79 6.20 -12.29
CA PRO A 25 1.67 5.58 -13.00
C PRO A 25 1.92 4.08 -13.24
N VAL A 26 0.84 3.32 -13.41
CA VAL A 26 0.90 1.84 -13.48
C VAL A 26 1.83 1.32 -14.57
N HIS A 27 1.92 1.97 -15.73
CA HIS A 27 2.76 1.52 -16.83
C HIS A 27 4.26 1.66 -16.53
N GLU A 28 4.66 2.64 -15.71
CA GLU A 28 6.06 2.82 -15.26
C GLU A 28 6.45 1.86 -14.13
N ARG A 29 5.47 1.19 -13.51
CA ARG A 29 5.68 0.21 -12.43
C ARG A 29 6.01 -1.20 -12.94
N TYR A 30 5.99 -1.42 -14.26
CA TYR A 30 6.41 -2.68 -14.87
C TYR A 30 7.79 -2.53 -15.50
N VAL A 31 8.64 -3.52 -15.28
CA VAL A 31 9.91 -3.65 -15.99
C VAL A 31 9.95 -5.01 -16.68
N ASP A 32 10.12 -4.98 -18.00
CA ASP A 32 10.33 -6.17 -18.83
C ASP A 32 11.84 -6.39 -19.04
N TYR A 33 12.31 -7.59 -18.70
CA TYR A 33 13.71 -7.98 -18.84
C TYR A 33 13.99 -8.70 -20.17
N CYS A 34 12.96 -9.09 -20.91
CA CYS A 34 13.10 -9.76 -22.20
C CYS A 34 12.99 -8.80 -23.38
N ASP A 35 12.65 -7.52 -23.14
CA ASP A 35 12.63 -6.50 -24.18
C ASP A 35 14.06 -6.00 -24.48
N SER A 36 14.43 -6.05 -25.75
CA SER A 36 15.77 -5.85 -26.31
C SER A 36 16.45 -4.50 -26.01
N GLY A 37 15.75 -3.55 -25.39
CA GLY A 37 16.28 -2.23 -25.01
C GLY A 37 16.56 -2.02 -23.51
N SER A 38 16.21 -2.96 -22.63
CA SER A 38 16.30 -2.75 -21.18
C SER A 38 17.71 -3.01 -20.63
N LEU A 39 18.49 -1.94 -20.44
CA LEU A 39 19.77 -1.97 -19.69
C LEU A 39 19.58 -2.14 -18.17
N ARG A 40 18.33 -2.07 -17.67
CA ARG A 40 18.03 -2.14 -16.23
C ARG A 40 18.19 -3.58 -15.72
N LYS A 41 19.29 -3.82 -15.00
CA LYS A 41 19.58 -5.11 -14.35
C LYS A 41 18.88 -5.28 -12.99
N SER A 42 18.32 -4.22 -12.42
CA SER A 42 17.67 -4.26 -11.11
C SER A 42 16.40 -3.42 -11.08
N VAL A 43 15.44 -3.86 -10.27
CA VAL A 43 14.21 -3.14 -9.94
C VAL A 43 14.18 -2.95 -8.44
N ARG A 44 13.80 -1.76 -8.01
CA ARG A 44 13.53 -1.46 -6.61
C ARG A 44 12.03 -1.31 -6.45
N SER A 45 11.43 -2.11 -5.58
CA SER A 45 10.07 -1.86 -5.16
C SER A 45 10.03 -0.66 -4.21
N SER A 46 9.01 0.17 -4.40
CA SER A 46 8.66 1.30 -3.55
C SER A 46 7.84 0.84 -2.33
N GLN A 47 7.42 -0.44 -2.30
CA GLN A 47 6.69 -1.11 -1.23
C GLN A 47 7.52 -2.21 -0.57
N ASN A 48 6.96 -2.87 0.45
CA ASN A 48 7.53 -4.08 1.03
C ASN A 48 7.24 -5.37 0.21
N VAL A 49 6.67 -5.23 -0.99
CA VAL A 49 6.29 -6.33 -1.90
C VAL A 49 6.71 -6.01 -3.32
N ALA A 50 7.06 -7.04 -4.10
CA ALA A 50 7.27 -6.96 -5.54
C ALA A 50 6.75 -8.25 -6.16
N MET A 51 6.05 -8.15 -7.29
CA MET A 51 5.50 -9.32 -7.96
C MET A 51 6.28 -9.63 -9.24
N VAL A 52 6.74 -10.87 -9.36
CA VAL A 52 7.45 -11.35 -10.55
C VAL A 52 6.50 -12.21 -11.38
N PHE A 53 6.30 -11.84 -12.63
CA PHE A 53 5.60 -12.62 -13.64
C PHE A 53 6.62 -13.20 -14.60
N PHE A 54 6.55 -14.49 -14.86
CA PHE A 54 7.46 -15.11 -15.81
C PHE A 54 6.77 -16.21 -16.62
N ARG A 55 7.28 -16.44 -17.83
CA ARG A 55 6.94 -17.60 -18.66
C ARG A 55 8.18 -18.01 -19.45
N ILE A 56 8.67 -19.23 -19.18
CA ILE A 56 9.82 -19.86 -19.86
C ILE A 56 9.29 -21.02 -20.71
N HIS A 57 9.52 -20.99 -22.01
CA HIS A 57 9.09 -22.05 -22.94
C HIS A 57 10.21 -23.03 -23.28
N ASN A 58 11.45 -22.55 -23.33
CA ASN A 58 12.56 -23.34 -23.85
C ASN A 58 13.13 -24.25 -22.75
N ALA A 59 13.19 -25.55 -23.02
CA ALA A 59 13.86 -26.51 -22.15
C ALA A 59 15.33 -26.11 -21.97
N GLY A 60 15.79 -26.04 -20.72
CA GLY A 60 17.15 -25.62 -20.35
C GLY A 60 17.33 -24.12 -20.11
N SER A 61 16.32 -23.29 -20.37
CA SER A 61 16.36 -21.87 -20.01
C SER A 61 16.03 -21.66 -18.53
N SER A 62 16.77 -20.77 -17.86
CA SER A 62 16.58 -20.45 -16.44
C SER A 62 16.92 -18.99 -16.16
N PHE A 63 16.51 -18.50 -14.99
CA PHE A 63 16.92 -17.20 -14.48
C PHE A 63 17.10 -17.28 -12.96
N THR A 64 17.92 -16.38 -12.43
CA THR A 64 18.17 -16.26 -10.99
C THR A 64 17.75 -14.87 -10.53
N LEU A 65 17.01 -14.81 -9.42
CA LEU A 65 16.65 -13.56 -8.75
C LEU A 65 17.44 -13.41 -7.46
N THR A 66 18.05 -12.25 -7.28
CA THR A 66 18.68 -11.87 -6.01
C THR A 66 17.87 -10.77 -5.36
N VAL A 67 17.28 -11.05 -4.20
CA VAL A 67 16.47 -10.07 -3.46
C VAL A 67 17.29 -9.44 -2.34
N ARG A 68 17.29 -8.10 -2.28
CA ARG A 68 17.91 -7.32 -1.20
C ARG A 68 16.85 -6.47 -0.51
N LYS A 69 16.79 -6.56 0.82
CA LYS A 69 15.89 -5.72 1.63
C LYS A 69 16.62 -4.42 1.97
N HIS A 70 16.01 -3.30 1.61
CA HIS A 70 16.49 -1.98 2.00
C HIS A 70 15.64 -1.46 3.16
N ILE A 71 16.29 -0.84 4.15
CA ILE A 71 15.58 -0.18 5.24
C ILE A 71 14.88 1.06 4.67
N ASN A 72 13.56 1.12 4.86
CA ASN A 72 12.76 2.30 4.58
C ASN A 72 12.14 2.76 5.91
N PRO A 73 12.61 3.86 6.51
CA PRO A 73 12.11 4.30 7.81
C PRO A 73 10.68 4.84 7.76
N PHE A 74 10.20 5.27 6.58
CA PHE A 74 8.88 5.88 6.40
C PHE A 74 8.15 5.27 5.19
N PRO A 75 7.79 3.98 5.25
CA PRO A 75 7.11 3.30 4.16
C PRO A 75 5.68 3.84 4.01
N CYS A 76 5.32 4.26 2.79
CA CYS A 76 4.00 4.81 2.50
C CYS A 76 2.97 3.74 2.16
N ASN A 77 3.37 2.73 1.38
CA ASN A 77 2.46 1.67 0.97
C ASN A 77 3.00 0.31 1.38
N VAL A 78 2.24 -0.41 2.20
CA VAL A 78 2.69 -1.63 2.86
C VAL A 78 1.57 -2.68 2.85
N ILE A 79 1.93 -3.93 2.58
CA ILE A 79 1.05 -5.09 2.81
C ILE A 79 1.50 -5.78 4.10
N SER A 80 0.56 -6.14 4.97
CA SER A 80 0.88 -6.93 6.17
C SER A 80 1.53 -8.26 5.79
N GLN A 81 2.63 -8.60 6.48
CA GLN A 81 3.37 -9.85 6.24
C GLN A 81 2.78 -11.06 6.98
N SER A 82 1.94 -10.80 8.00
CA SER A 82 1.33 -11.80 8.86
C SER A 82 -0.11 -11.40 9.23
N PRO A 83 -0.96 -12.37 9.63
CA PRO A 83 -2.30 -12.07 10.15
C PRO A 83 -2.27 -11.43 11.54
N GLU A 84 -1.14 -11.47 12.23
CA GLU A 84 -0.96 -10.95 13.58
C GLU A 84 0.27 -10.05 13.65
N GLY A 85 0.23 -9.00 14.47
CA GLY A 85 1.34 -8.11 14.71
C GLY A 85 0.90 -6.69 15.08
N SER A 86 1.88 -5.85 15.43
CA SER A 86 1.69 -4.41 15.62
C SER A 86 2.45 -3.65 14.54
N TYR A 87 1.87 -2.57 14.06
CA TYR A 87 2.44 -1.75 13.00
C TYR A 87 2.26 -0.27 13.31
N THR A 88 3.32 0.50 13.09
CA THR A 88 3.29 1.95 13.23
C THR A 88 3.54 2.58 11.86
N MET A 89 2.57 3.35 11.37
CA MET A 89 2.72 4.16 10.17
C MET A 89 3.00 5.60 10.54
N VAL A 90 4.07 6.18 9.99
CA VAL A 90 4.42 7.59 10.15
C VAL A 90 4.62 8.20 8.77
N ILE A 91 3.89 9.29 8.47
CA ILE A 91 3.91 9.98 7.18
C ILE A 91 4.50 11.38 7.40
N PRO A 92 5.83 11.56 7.27
CA PRO A 92 6.46 12.85 7.52
C PRO A 92 6.29 13.81 6.34
N GLN A 93 5.83 15.04 6.63
CA GLN A 93 6.03 16.28 5.85
C GLN A 93 5.73 16.19 4.34
N GLN A 94 4.79 15.35 3.91
CA GLN A 94 4.33 15.27 2.52
C GLN A 94 2.81 15.05 2.46
N HIS A 95 2.10 15.91 1.73
CA HIS A 95 0.71 15.67 1.35
C HIS A 95 0.67 14.56 0.31
N ARG A 96 0.57 13.30 0.77
CA ARG A 96 0.45 12.12 -0.09
C ARG A 96 -0.45 11.08 0.55
N ASN A 97 -1.19 10.35 -0.27
CA ASN A 97 -1.97 9.21 0.19
C ASN A 97 -1.04 8.01 0.42
N CYS A 98 -1.17 7.40 1.59
CA CYS A 98 -0.42 6.21 2.00
C CYS A 98 -1.41 5.13 2.42
N SER A 99 -1.05 3.87 2.20
CA SER A 99 -1.95 2.74 2.41
C SER A 99 -1.28 1.58 3.15
N PHE A 100 -1.99 1.04 4.12
CA PHE A 100 -1.65 -0.23 4.76
C PHE A 100 -2.73 -1.25 4.42
N SER A 101 -2.35 -2.33 3.74
CA SER A 101 -3.29 -3.35 3.27
C SER A 101 -3.11 -4.64 4.05
N ILE A 102 -4.20 -5.18 4.59
CA ILE A 102 -4.24 -6.48 5.27
C ILE A 102 -5.04 -7.45 4.40
N ILE A 103 -4.40 -8.50 3.92
CA ILE A 103 -5.01 -9.51 3.04
C ILE A 103 -5.54 -10.73 3.79
N TYR A 104 -5.41 -10.71 5.12
CA TYR A 104 -5.85 -11.76 6.03
C TYR A 104 -7.15 -11.33 6.72
N PRO A 105 -8.02 -12.27 7.11
CA PRO A 105 -9.11 -11.97 8.03
C PRO A 105 -8.53 -11.65 9.41
N VAL A 106 -8.69 -10.42 9.89
CA VAL A 106 -8.13 -9.96 11.18
C VAL A 106 -9.10 -9.04 11.90
N GLU A 107 -8.88 -8.87 13.21
CA GLU A 107 -9.45 -7.78 14.01
C GLU A 107 -8.41 -6.66 14.14
N ILE A 108 -8.85 -5.39 14.18
CA ILE A 108 -7.95 -4.23 14.18
C ILE A 108 -8.15 -3.42 15.47
N ASP A 109 -7.06 -3.24 16.21
CA ASP A 109 -7.00 -2.37 17.38
C ASP A 109 -6.05 -1.19 17.09
N ILE A 110 -6.54 0.04 17.30
CA ILE A 110 -5.75 1.25 17.12
C ILE A 110 -5.36 1.77 18.51
N SER A 111 -4.08 1.65 18.84
CA SER A 111 -3.55 2.04 20.15
C SER A 111 -3.30 3.54 20.29
N GLU A 112 -2.91 4.18 19.20
CA GLU A 112 -2.57 5.61 19.16
C GLU A 112 -2.82 6.13 17.75
N PHE A 113 -3.40 7.32 17.66
CA PHE A 113 -3.66 7.99 16.39
C PHE A 113 -3.41 9.48 16.55
N SER A 114 -2.57 10.03 15.67
CA SER A 114 -2.30 11.46 15.62
C SER A 114 -2.22 11.95 14.18
N LEU A 115 -2.70 13.17 13.97
CA LEU A 115 -2.64 13.87 12.69
C LEU A 115 -1.79 15.14 12.80
N GLY A 116 -1.11 15.48 11.70
CA GLY A 116 -0.26 16.67 11.62
C GLY A 116 -1.05 17.96 11.43
N HIS A 117 -2.07 17.95 10.57
CA HIS A 117 -2.92 19.12 10.33
C HIS A 117 -4.39 18.80 10.60
N TYR A 118 -4.90 19.28 11.74
CA TYR A 118 -6.32 19.27 12.06
C TYR A 118 -6.86 20.69 12.02
N ASN A 119 -7.86 20.96 11.17
CA ASN A 119 -8.60 22.21 11.23
C ASN A 119 -9.45 22.21 12.51
N ASN A 120 -9.08 23.04 13.49
CA ASN A 120 -9.73 23.20 14.80
C ASN A 120 -11.20 23.70 14.78
N PHE A 121 -11.87 23.65 13.64
CA PHE A 121 -13.28 23.98 13.54
C PHE A 121 -14.08 22.72 13.32
N PRO A 122 -14.75 22.17 14.35
CA PRO A 122 -15.85 21.27 14.09
C PRO A 122 -16.91 22.10 13.35
N LYS A 123 -16.94 22.02 12.02
CA LYS A 123 -18.18 22.30 11.31
C LYS A 123 -19.17 21.26 11.81
N ARG A 124 -19.92 21.65 12.85
CA ARG A 124 -21.06 20.90 13.37
C ARG A 124 -21.84 20.36 12.18
N SER A 125 -22.13 19.06 12.19
CA SER A 125 -23.09 18.36 11.31
C SER A 125 -22.65 17.83 9.94
N MET A 126 -21.38 17.45 9.71
CA MET A 126 -21.05 16.63 8.53
C MET A 126 -20.69 15.19 8.93
N PRO A 127 -21.35 14.16 8.35
CA PRO A 127 -20.91 12.78 8.50
C PRO A 127 -19.65 12.55 7.66
N GLY A 128 -18.49 12.42 8.31
CA GLY A 128 -17.22 12.03 7.68
C GLY A 128 -16.07 13.04 7.83
N CYS A 129 -14.86 12.59 7.50
CA CYS A 129 -13.62 13.35 7.67
C CYS A 129 -13.09 14.00 6.37
N ALA A 130 -13.79 13.85 5.26
CA ALA A 130 -13.30 14.27 3.93
C ALA A 130 -13.00 15.78 3.81
N GLU A 131 -13.60 16.63 4.64
CA GLU A 131 -13.37 18.09 4.64
C GLU A 131 -12.47 18.60 5.78
N THR A 132 -11.94 17.72 6.64
CA THR A 132 -11.22 18.14 7.86
C THR A 132 -9.72 18.33 7.70
N GLY A 133 -9.16 18.05 6.51
CA GLY A 133 -7.72 18.08 6.24
C GLY A 133 -7.16 16.67 6.12
N ASP A 134 -6.15 16.34 6.93
CA ASP A 134 -5.63 14.97 7.00
C ASP A 134 -6.66 14.05 7.69
N PHE A 135 -6.80 12.82 7.21
CA PHE A 135 -7.63 11.80 7.83
C PHE A 135 -7.11 10.40 7.47
N VAL A 136 -7.56 9.40 8.22
CA VAL A 136 -7.32 7.98 7.92
C VAL A 136 -8.65 7.30 7.67
N GLN A 137 -8.74 6.49 6.62
CA GLN A 137 -9.91 5.67 6.34
C GLN A 137 -9.59 4.21 6.59
N LEU A 138 -10.48 3.51 7.29
CA LEU A 138 -10.48 2.06 7.30
C LEU A 138 -11.39 1.58 6.18
N LEU A 139 -10.80 0.86 5.24
CA LEU A 139 -11.45 0.40 4.03
C LEU A 139 -11.63 -1.12 4.07
N GLY A 140 -12.80 -1.61 3.68
CA GLY A 140 -13.15 -3.02 3.66
C GLY A 140 -13.59 -3.49 2.27
N GLY A 141 -13.28 -4.74 1.92
CA GLY A 141 -13.73 -5.34 0.67
C GLY A 141 -12.94 -6.58 0.24
N ASN A 142 -13.30 -7.13 -0.92
CA ASN A 142 -12.74 -8.38 -1.44
C ASN A 142 -11.47 -8.21 -2.30
N GLY A 143 -10.80 -7.07 -2.19
CA GLY A 143 -9.75 -6.61 -3.10
C GLY A 143 -8.60 -5.89 -2.39
N ILE A 144 -7.69 -5.31 -3.18
CA ILE A 144 -6.49 -4.58 -2.69
C ILE A 144 -6.33 -3.19 -3.32
N ASP A 145 -7.21 -2.85 -4.26
CA ASP A 145 -7.24 -1.52 -4.89
C ASP A 145 -8.09 -0.61 -4.01
N THR A 146 -7.42 0.28 -3.25
CA THR A 146 -8.04 1.20 -2.28
C THR A 146 -9.15 2.06 -2.90
N SER A 147 -9.06 2.39 -4.19
CA SER A 147 -10.10 3.15 -4.91
C SER A 147 -11.41 2.37 -5.14
N LYS A 148 -11.41 1.06 -4.88
CA LYS A 148 -12.56 0.16 -5.06
C LYS A 148 -13.05 -0.47 -3.75
N LEU A 149 -12.38 -0.18 -2.64
CA LEU A 149 -12.80 -0.64 -1.32
C LEU A 149 -13.89 0.29 -0.78
N LEU A 150 -14.70 -0.24 0.14
CA LEU A 150 -15.76 0.52 0.79
C LEU A 150 -15.25 1.13 2.09
N PRO A 151 -15.52 2.42 2.37
CA PRO A 151 -15.18 3.01 3.65
C PRO A 151 -16.05 2.41 4.76
N ILE A 152 -15.39 1.88 5.79
CA ILE A 152 -16.04 1.39 7.02
C ILE A 152 -16.18 2.54 8.00
N THR A 153 -15.11 3.31 8.19
CA THR A 153 -15.06 4.48 9.08
C THR A 153 -13.87 5.36 8.72
N ASP A 154 -13.99 6.64 9.07
CA ASP A 154 -12.91 7.62 8.94
C ASP A 154 -12.48 8.10 10.32
N LEU A 155 -11.19 8.41 10.47
CA LEU A 155 -10.57 8.93 11.68
C LEU A 155 -9.93 10.28 11.35
N CYS A 156 -10.41 11.32 12.01
CA CYS A 156 -9.87 12.68 11.89
C CYS A 156 -9.60 13.36 13.23
N ILE A 157 -9.86 12.69 14.36
CA ILE A 157 -9.60 13.24 15.69
C ILE A 157 -8.49 12.41 16.33
N SER A 158 -7.38 13.06 16.70
CA SER A 158 -6.27 12.42 17.41
C SER A 158 -6.71 11.89 18.77
N PHE A 159 -6.24 10.71 19.15
CA PHE A 159 -6.48 10.11 20.47
C PHE A 159 -5.28 9.28 20.92
N THR A 160 -5.15 9.15 22.24
CA THR A 160 -4.17 8.29 22.90
C THR A 160 -4.90 7.24 23.72
N GLY A 161 -4.51 5.97 23.57
CA GLY A 161 -5.13 4.84 24.26
C GLY A 161 -5.89 3.88 23.34
N PRO A 162 -6.10 2.62 23.76
CA PRO A 162 -6.65 1.58 22.91
C PRO A 162 -8.10 1.86 22.54
N THR A 163 -8.35 2.01 21.24
CA THR A 163 -9.71 2.00 20.67
C THR A 163 -9.91 0.69 19.93
N HIS A 164 -10.78 -0.15 20.46
CA HIS A 164 -11.17 -1.41 19.81
C HIS A 164 -12.17 -1.13 18.69
N MET A 165 -11.84 -1.52 17.46
CA MET A 165 -12.73 -1.39 16.31
C MET A 165 -13.07 -2.79 15.80
N LYS A 166 -14.30 -3.25 16.09
CA LYS A 166 -14.82 -4.47 15.46
C LYS A 166 -15.25 -4.15 14.04
N ILE A 167 -14.57 -4.75 13.07
CA ILE A 167 -14.81 -4.60 11.63
C ILE A 167 -15.38 -5.90 11.08
#